data_AF-A0A1F9EUM0-F1
#
_entry.id   AF-A0A1F9EUM0-F1
#
_cell.length_a   1.000
_cell.length_b   1.000
_cell.length_c   1.000
_cell.angle_alpha   90.00
_cell.angle_beta   90.00
_cell.angle_gamma   90.00
#
_symmetry.space_group_name_H-M   'P 1'
#
loop_
_entity.id
_entity.type
_entity.pdbx_description
1 polymer ?
#
loop_
_entity_poly.entity_id
_entity_poly.type
_entity_poly.pdbx_seq_one_letter_code
_entity_poly.pdbx_strand_id
1 'polypeptide(L)' 'MECKFGVEMAKAATPINRQKANEMVIRLLEKYEPRIETAPSGSRYQDCYDIVSGKPGEDYVRLYGEVKEELVRMGIPLT' A
#
# COMPACT_ATOMS: atom_id res chain seq x y z
N MET A 1 -3.88 8.56 2.95
CA MET A 1 -3.43 7.43 3.80
C MET A 1 -2.05 6.92 3.35
N GLU A 2 -1.61 7.33 2.17
CA GLU A 2 -0.33 7.04 1.52
C GLU A 2 0.87 7.30 2.43
N CYS A 3 0.94 8.45 3.11
CA CYS A 3 2.06 8.74 4.02
C CYS A 3 2.12 7.76 5.21
N LYS A 4 0.95 7.41 5.76
CA LYS A 4 0.86 6.40 6.84
C LYS A 4 1.33 5.05 6.33
N PHE A 5 0.89 4.65 5.14
CA PHE A 5 1.32 3.42 4.48
C PHE A 5 2.85 3.38 4.29
N GLY A 6 3.45 4.47 3.80
CA GLY A 6 4.90 4.58 3.62
C GLY A 6 5.70 4.41 4.92
N VAL A 7 5.22 4.99 6.03
CA VAL A 7 5.84 4.82 7.35
C VAL A 7 5.71 3.36 7.83
N GLU A 8 4.56 2.73 7.64
CA GLU A 8 4.36 1.32 7.99
C GLU A 8 5.26 0.40 7.15
N MET A 9 5.41 0.66 5.84
CA MET A 9 6.33 -0.05 4.96
C MET A 9 7.79 0.10 5.42
N ALA A 10 8.23 1.31 5.73
CA ALA A 10 9.59 1.56 6.19
C ALA A 10 9.90 0.82 7.50
N LYS A 11 8.95 0.80 8.43
CA LYS A 11 9.06 0.02 9.67
C LYS A 11 9.13 -1.49 9.38
N ALA A 12 8.23 -2.01 8.55
CA ALA A 12 8.18 -3.42 8.19
C ALA A 12 9.44 -3.89 7.44
N ALA A 13 10.10 -3.01 6.68
CA ALA A 13 11.32 -3.32 5.96
C ALA A 13 12.57 -3.41 6.85
N THR A 14 12.57 -2.78 8.04
CA THR A 14 13.74 -2.68 8.93
C THR A 14 14.36 -4.05 9.29
N PRO A 15 13.60 -5.10 9.63
CA PRO A 15 14.18 -6.41 9.94
C PRO A 15 14.52 -7.28 8.70
N ILE A 16 14.23 -6.82 7.48
CA ILE A 16 14.36 -7.62 6.27
C ILE A 16 15.77 -7.47 5.68
N ASN A 17 16.45 -8.60 5.44
CA ASN A 17 17.74 -8.57 4.77
C ASN A 17 17.60 -8.22 3.27
N ARG A 18 18.71 -7.80 2.64
CA ARG A 18 18.70 -7.29 1.25
C ARG A 18 18.22 -8.33 0.23
N GLN A 19 18.60 -9.59 0.39
CA GLN A 19 18.17 -10.66 -0.53
C GLN A 19 16.66 -10.85 -0.47
N LYS A 20 16.10 -10.93 0.74
CA LYS A 20 14.67 -11.11 0.92
C LYS A 20 13.86 -9.89 0.48
N ALA A 21 14.38 -8.69 0.75
CA ALA A 21 13.79 -7.45 0.26
C ALA A 21 13.75 -7.42 -1.28
N ASN A 22 14.83 -7.84 -1.95
CA ASN A 22 14.87 -7.92 -3.41
C ASN A 22 13.82 -8.88 -3.98
N GLU A 23 13.66 -10.08 -3.39
CA GLU A 23 12.60 -11.01 -3.78
C GLU A 23 11.19 -10.38 -3.67
N MET A 24 10.94 -9.63 -2.59
CA MET A 24 9.66 -8.95 -2.38
C MET A 24 9.42 -7.85 -3.42
N VAL A 25 10.44 -7.04 -3.70
CA VAL A 25 10.36 -5.95 -4.69
C VAL A 25 10.12 -6.51 -6.09
N ILE A 26 10.80 -7.59 -6.49
CA ILE A 26 10.58 -8.23 -7.80
C ILE A 26 9.13 -8.73 -7.93
N ARG A 27 8.58 -9.38 -6.90
CA ARG A 27 7.17 -9.83 -6.93
C ARG A 27 6.18 -8.67 -7.04
N LEU A 28 6.47 -7.53 -6.41
CA LEU A 28 5.66 -6.33 -6.54
C LEU A 28 5.78 -5.74 -7.96
N LEU A 29 6.98 -5.72 -8.53
CA LEU A 29 7.22 -5.26 -9.89
C LEU A 29 6.43 -6.12 -10.89
N GLU A 30 6.53 -7.44 -10.81
CA GLU A 30 5.79 -8.39 -11.67
C GLU A 30 4.27 -8.14 -11.61
N LYS A 31 3.74 -7.78 -10.45
CA LYS A 31 2.31 -7.51 -10.26
C LYS A 31 1.85 -6.19 -10.90
N TYR A 32 2.66 -5.14 -10.81
CA TYR A 32 2.23 -3.77 -11.15
C TYR A 32 2.80 -3.23 -12.46
N GLU A 33 3.98 -3.68 -12.90
CA GLU A 33 4.65 -3.22 -14.13
C GLU A 33 3.77 -3.40 -15.39
N PRO A 34 3.10 -4.55 -15.62
CA PRO A 34 2.24 -4.71 -16.79
C PRO A 34 0.99 -3.81 -16.79
N ARG A 35 0.68 -3.18 -15.65
CA ARG A 35 -0.54 -2.38 -15.43
C ARG A 35 -0.28 -0.87 -15.46
N ILE A 36 0.96 -0.43 -15.67
CA ILE A 36 1.32 1.00 -15.63
C ILE A 36 0.46 1.82 -16.60
N GLU A 37 0.32 1.37 -17.85
CA GLU A 37 -0.47 2.05 -18.88
C GLU A 37 -1.97 2.14 -18.56
N THR A 38 -2.47 1.24 -17.71
CA THR A 38 -3.89 1.15 -17.34
C THR A 38 -4.11 1.40 -15.85
N ALA A 39 -3.17 2.08 -15.20
CA ALA A 39 -3.25 2.39 -13.78
C ALA A 39 -4.51 3.24 -13.49
N PRO A 40 -5.26 2.93 -12.42
CA PRO A 40 -6.43 3.71 -12.06
C PRO A 40 -6.03 5.15 -11.71
N SER A 41 -6.84 6.12 -12.12
CA SER A 41 -6.60 7.56 -11.89
C SER A 41 -6.60 7.98 -10.42
N GLY A 42 -7.06 7.11 -9.52
CA GLY A 42 -7.26 7.40 -8.12
C GLY A 42 -8.47 8.33 -7.88
N SER A 43 -8.53 8.87 -6.67
CA SER A 43 -9.60 9.72 -6.18
C SER A 43 -9.00 11.01 -5.63
N ARG A 44 -9.69 12.15 -5.76
CA ARG A 44 -9.25 13.39 -5.10
C ARG A 44 -9.46 13.25 -3.60
N TYR A 45 -8.80 14.11 -2.82
CA TYR A 45 -9.00 14.14 -1.37
C TYR A 45 -10.48 14.29 -1.00
N GLN A 46 -11.22 15.15 -1.70
CA GLN A 46 -12.65 15.37 -1.47
C GLN A 46 -13.53 14.15 -1.76
N ASP A 47 -13.05 13.24 -2.61
CA ASP A 47 -13.79 12.04 -3.01
C ASP A 47 -13.54 10.87 -2.04
N CYS A 48 -12.44 10.90 -1.28
CA CYS A 48 -12.01 9.80 -0.41
C CYS A 48 -11.81 10.19 1.06
N TYR A 49 -12.10 11.43 1.43
CA TYR A 49 -12.12 11.93 2.81
C TYR A 49 -13.38 12.72 3.10
N ASP A 50 -13.83 12.63 4.35
CA ASP A 50 -14.72 13.63 4.90
C ASP A 50 -13.94 14.92 5.17
N ILE A 51 -14.22 15.97 4.39
CA ILE A 51 -13.46 17.23 4.40
C ILE A 51 -13.58 17.95 5.76
N VAL A 52 -14.70 17.77 6.47
CA VAL A 52 -14.97 18.45 7.74
C VAL A 52 -14.16 17.84 8.88
N SER A 53 -14.18 16.51 9.01
CA SER A 53 -13.49 15.79 10.08
C SER A 53 -12.05 15.40 9.72
N GLY A 54 -11.68 15.45 8.45
CA GLY A 54 -10.38 15.00 7.94
C GLY A 54 -10.18 13.48 7.99
N LYS A 55 -11.24 12.71 8.24
CA LYS A 55 -11.18 11.24 8.31
C LYS A 55 -11.28 10.63 6.90
N PRO A 56 -10.55 9.53 6.62
CA PRO A 56 -10.70 8.82 5.36
C PRO A 56 -12.10 8.20 5.27
N GLY A 57 -12.66 8.18 4.07
CA GLY A 57 -13.90 7.49 3.76
C GLY A 57 -13.76 5.98 3.87
N GLU A 58 -14.88 5.28 4.05
CA GLU A 58 -14.91 3.83 4.29
C GLU A 58 -14.26 3.03 3.17
N ASP A 59 -14.45 3.43 1.91
CA ASP A 59 -13.84 2.76 0.76
C ASP A 59 -12.31 2.86 0.78
N TYR A 60 -11.75 4.00 1.22
CA TYR A 60 -10.31 4.15 1.31
C TYR A 60 -9.75 3.33 2.48
N VAL A 61 -10.46 3.27 3.61
CA VAL A 61 -10.10 2.40 4.75
C VAL A 61 -10.12 0.94 4.34
N ARG A 62 -11.14 0.50 3.59
CA ARG A 62 -11.26 -0.87 3.09
C ARG A 62 -10.13 -1.23 2.14
N LEU A 63 -9.88 -0.39 1.12
CA LEU A 63 -8.76 -0.57 0.17
C LEU A 63 -7.42 -0.68 0.91
N TYR A 64 -7.19 0.19 1.91
CA TYR A 64 -5.98 0.16 2.72
C TYR A 64 -5.82 -1.16 3.46
N GLY A 65 -6.90 -1.68 4.06
CA GLY A 65 -6.90 -2.98 4.74
C GLY A 65 -6.59 -4.13 3.79
N GLU A 66 -7.28 -4.21 2.65
CA GLU A 66 -7.10 -5.25 1.64
C GLU A 66 -5.66 -5.31 1.12
N VAL A 67 -5.06 -4.14 0.82
CA VAL A 67 -3.67 -4.06 0.37
C VAL A 67 -2.70 -4.51 1.48
N LYS A 68 -2.90 -4.09 2.73
CA LYS A 68 -2.06 -4.55 3.85
C LYS A 68 -2.12 -6.06 4.01
N GLU A 69 -3.31 -6.65 3.99
CA GLU A 69 -3.48 -8.09 4.09
C GLU A 69 -2.79 -8.84 2.95
N GLU A 70 -2.89 -8.32 1.73
CA GLU A 70 -2.20 -8.90 0.58
C GLU A 70 -0.68 -8.89 0.78
N LEU A 71 -0.12 -7.77 1.23
CA LEU A 71 1.31 -7.65 1.50
C LEU A 71 1.77 -8.56 2.64
N VAL A 72 0.95 -8.73 3.67
CA VAL A 72 1.21 -9.74 4.73
C VAL A 72 1.26 -11.14 4.14
N ARG A 73 0.32 -11.51 3.26
CA ARG A 73 0.34 -12.80 2.54
C ARG A 73 1.57 -12.95 1.63
N MET A 74 2.11 -11.86 1.11
CA MET A 74 3.38 -11.85 0.35
C MET A 74 4.63 -11.96 1.24
N GLY A 75 4.48 -11.88 2.55
CA GLY A 75 5.55 -12.02 3.54
C GLY A 75 6.10 -10.70 4.09
N ILE A 76 5.46 -9.56 3.81
CA ILE A 76 5.85 -8.27 4.41
C ILE A 76 5.29 -8.22 5.84
N PRO A 77 6.13 -8.03 6.87
CA PRO A 77 5.72 -8.10 8.27
C PRO A 77 5.05 -6.80 8.73
N LEU A 78 3.89 -6.49 8.17
CA LEU A 78 3.06 -5.37 8.60
C LEU A 78 2.34 -5.70 9.90
N THR A 79 2.54 -4.86 10.90
CA THR A 79 1.75 -4.81 12.15
C THR A 79 0.54 -3.89 12.03
#